data_AF-A0A661NU15-F1
#
_entry.id   AF-A0A661NU15-F1
#
_cell.length_a   1.000
_cell.length_b   1.000
_cell.length_c   1.000
_cell.angle_alpha   90.00
_cell.angle_beta   90.00
_cell.angle_gamma   90.00
#
_symmetry.space_group_name_H-M   'P 1'
#
loop_
_entity.id
_entity.type
_entity.pdbx_description
1 polymer ?
#
loop_
_entity_poly.entity_id
_entity_poly.type
_entity_poly.pdbx_seq_one_letter_code
_entity_poly.pdbx_strand_id
1 'polypeptide(L)'
;MTAETLAWSAALLFVFSLSALGCDRADEHEASDPPSSEPAGHETSEAAASPADHVRRLKTLEAHSNLGMLFVGATGYYMQERSRAGGSYESNCTVGPAITTNVPGSELQALGALDAPFREIGFPVTGPVYFRYEIVAPPASCGHGPNEALYTFRAHGDLDDDGITSVFELTVGTDAAGDVVRAPDIRIERELE
;
A
#
# COMPACT_ATOMS: atom_id res chain seq x y z
N MET A 1 -26.06 -34.23 -33.68
CA MET A 1 -26.76 -33.10 -34.34
C MET A 1 -26.86 -32.01 -33.29
N THR A 2 -26.28 -30.82 -33.32
CA THR A 2 -25.39 -30.03 -34.20
C THR A 2 -25.02 -28.84 -33.28
N ALA A 3 -23.75 -28.61 -32.94
CA ALA A 3 -22.81 -27.65 -33.57
C ALA A 3 -23.07 -26.17 -33.19
N GLU A 4 -21.99 -25.37 -33.22
CA GLU A 4 -21.87 -23.89 -32.98
C GLU A 4 -21.42 -23.54 -31.54
N THR A 5 -20.14 -23.36 -31.18
CA THR A 5 -18.97 -22.66 -31.77
C THR A 5 -19.21 -21.17 -32.08
N LEU A 6 -18.44 -20.29 -31.40
CA LEU A 6 -17.88 -18.97 -31.81
C LEU A 6 -17.50 -18.21 -30.51
N ALA A 7 -16.28 -18.24 -29.97
CA ALA A 7 -15.00 -17.71 -30.48
C ALA A 7 -15.07 -16.22 -30.89
N TRP A 8 -14.82 -15.31 -29.94
CA TRP A 8 -14.45 -13.92 -30.24
C TRP A 8 -13.19 -13.55 -29.44
N SER A 9 -12.03 -13.82 -30.06
CA SER A 9 -10.77 -13.15 -29.74
C SER A 9 -10.75 -11.81 -30.46
N ALA A 10 -10.71 -10.71 -29.71
CA ALA A 10 -10.35 -9.40 -30.24
C ALA A 10 -9.08 -8.92 -29.52
N ALA A 11 -7.93 -9.26 -30.12
CA ALA A 11 -6.66 -8.67 -29.80
C ALA A 11 -6.64 -7.23 -30.30
N LEU A 12 -6.74 -6.25 -29.40
CA LEU A 12 -6.44 -4.85 -29.70
C LEU A 12 -4.96 -4.58 -29.44
N LEU A 13 -4.18 -4.60 -30.51
CA LEU A 13 -2.85 -4.01 -30.59
C LEU A 13 -3.00 -2.48 -30.54
N PHE A 14 -2.84 -1.90 -29.36
CA PHE A 14 -2.58 -0.45 -29.23
C PHE A 14 -1.09 -0.20 -29.38
N VAL A 15 -0.69 0.23 -30.56
CA VAL A 15 0.62 0.83 -30.83
C VAL A 15 0.56 2.26 -30.29
N PHE A 16 1.07 2.49 -29.08
CA PHE A 16 1.33 3.84 -28.59
C PHE A 16 2.66 4.33 -29.18
N SER A 17 2.54 5.25 -30.14
CA SER A 17 3.61 6.07 -30.67
C SER A 17 4.08 7.03 -29.56
N LEU A 18 5.23 6.73 -28.96
CA LEU A 18 5.88 7.58 -27.96
C LEU A 18 6.60 8.72 -28.69
N SER A 19 5.91 9.83 -28.93
CA SER A 19 6.53 11.07 -29.37
C SER A 19 7.30 11.69 -28.21
N ALA A 20 8.62 11.76 -28.37
CA ALA A 20 9.54 12.45 -27.50
C ALA A 20 9.20 13.95 -27.46
N LEU A 21 8.79 14.46 -26.29
CA LEU A 21 8.84 15.88 -25.98
C LEU A 21 10.12 16.15 -25.19
N GLY A 22 10.95 17.01 -25.76
CA GLY A 22 12.24 17.43 -25.23
C GLY A 22 12.11 18.08 -23.86
N CYS A 23 12.99 17.65 -22.96
CA CYS A 23 13.33 18.39 -21.76
C CYS A 23 14.36 19.45 -22.18
N ASP A 24 13.90 20.66 -22.43
CA ASP A 24 14.75 21.84 -22.63
C ASP A 24 15.49 22.12 -21.32
N ARG A 25 16.82 22.16 -21.44
CA ARG A 25 17.80 22.32 -20.37
C ARG A 25 18.08 23.81 -20.23
N ALA A 26 17.50 24.45 -19.22
CA ALA A 26 17.78 25.84 -18.90
C ALA A 26 18.69 25.95 -17.67
N ASP A 27 19.88 26.47 -17.96
CA ASP A 27 20.66 27.48 -17.25
C ASP A 27 21.29 27.22 -15.88
N GLU A 28 22.61 27.33 -15.97
CA GLU A 28 23.65 27.42 -14.98
C GLU A 28 23.46 28.67 -14.07
N HIS A 29 23.47 28.45 -12.76
CA HIS A 29 23.81 29.50 -11.80
C HIS A 29 24.91 28.98 -10.88
N GLU A 30 26.13 29.32 -11.27
CA GLU A 30 27.37 29.16 -10.53
C GLU A 30 27.36 30.15 -9.36
N ALA A 31 27.04 29.67 -8.15
CA ALA A 31 27.21 30.42 -6.92
C ALA A 31 28.45 29.89 -6.19
N SER A 32 29.41 30.77 -5.98
CA SER A 32 30.70 30.49 -5.35
C SER A 32 30.56 30.08 -3.89
N ASP A 33 31.11 28.92 -3.54
CA ASP A 33 31.22 28.43 -2.17
C ASP A 33 32.38 29.10 -1.39
N PRO A 34 32.19 29.53 -0.14
CA PRO A 34 33.27 29.92 0.76
C PRO A 34 33.97 28.69 1.38
N PRO A 35 35.26 28.79 1.75
CA PRO A 35 36.02 27.68 2.34
C PRO A 35 35.51 27.36 3.75
N SER A 36 34.85 26.21 3.87
CA SER A 36 34.40 25.67 5.16
C SER A 36 35.58 25.05 5.90
N SER A 37 35.88 25.59 7.08
CA SER A 37 36.83 25.06 8.06
C SER A 37 36.31 23.73 8.63
N GLU A 38 37.05 22.65 8.40
CA GLU A 38 36.79 21.32 8.94
C GLU A 38 36.89 21.31 10.48
N PRO A 39 35.79 21.03 11.22
CA PRO A 39 35.91 20.70 12.63
C PRO A 39 36.42 19.27 12.80
N ALA A 40 37.47 19.15 13.61
CA ALA A 40 38.13 17.91 13.96
C ALA A 40 37.17 16.89 14.63
N GLY A 41 37.17 15.68 14.07
CA GLY A 41 37.08 14.40 14.79
C GLY A 41 36.06 14.31 15.93
N HIS A 42 34.77 14.25 15.58
CA HIS A 42 33.80 13.62 16.46
C HIS A 42 33.77 12.13 16.12
N GLU A 43 34.56 11.33 16.84
CA GLU A 43 34.41 9.88 16.86
C GLU A 43 33.06 9.57 17.54
N THR A 44 31.97 9.64 16.77
CA THR A 44 30.71 9.04 17.17
C THR A 44 30.95 7.55 17.25
N SER A 45 31.05 7.04 18.48
CA SER A 45 30.90 5.63 18.79
C SER A 45 29.51 5.20 18.34
N GLU A 46 29.40 4.86 17.06
CA GLU A 46 28.23 4.28 16.44
C GLU A 46 28.13 2.86 16.99
N ALA A 47 27.40 2.71 18.09
CA ALA A 47 27.05 1.41 18.63
C ALA A 47 26.34 0.63 17.51
N ALA A 48 27.06 -0.29 16.87
CA ALA A 48 26.53 -1.11 15.80
C ALA A 48 25.24 -1.79 16.29
N ALA A 49 24.13 -1.53 15.60
CA ALA A 49 22.83 -2.11 15.94
C ALA A 49 22.97 -3.64 16.04
N SER A 50 22.34 -4.24 17.05
CA SER A 50 22.38 -5.69 17.19
C SER A 50 21.63 -6.35 16.02
N PRO A 51 21.96 -7.61 15.65
CA PRO A 51 21.19 -8.33 14.64
C PRO A 51 19.69 -8.39 14.93
N ALA A 52 19.30 -8.43 16.21
CA ALA A 52 17.90 -8.40 16.63
C ALA A 52 17.23 -7.07 16.29
N ASP A 53 17.91 -5.94 16.52
CA ASP A 53 17.39 -4.61 16.17
C ASP A 53 17.23 -4.46 14.65
N HIS A 54 18.15 -5.05 13.89
CA HIS A 54 18.07 -5.05 12.43
C HIS A 54 16.81 -5.81 11.94
N VAL A 55 16.57 -7.02 12.44
CA VAL A 55 15.38 -7.82 12.09
C VAL A 55 14.09 -7.09 12.48
N ARG A 56 14.05 -6.46 13.66
CA ARG A 56 12.90 -5.68 14.11
C ARG A 56 12.55 -4.54 13.15
N ARG A 57 13.56 -3.77 12.74
CA ARG A 57 13.37 -2.69 11.76
C ARG A 57 12.85 -3.22 10.42
N LEU A 58 13.37 -4.35 9.94
CA LEU A 58 12.90 -4.96 8.70
C LEU A 58 11.43 -5.38 8.79
N LYS A 59 11.01 -5.99 9.91
CA LYS A 59 9.62 -6.38 10.17
C LYS A 59 8.69 -5.16 10.17
N THR A 60 9.02 -4.11 10.91
CA THR A 60 8.23 -2.86 10.92
C THR A 60 8.12 -2.22 9.52
N LEU A 61 9.21 -2.23 8.75
CA LEU A 61 9.22 -1.70 7.38
C LEU A 61 8.33 -2.51 6.44
N GLU A 62 8.22 -3.83 6.61
CA GLU A 62 7.29 -4.65 5.84
C GLU A 62 5.84 -4.19 6.05
N ALA A 63 5.40 -4.08 7.30
CA ALA A 63 4.04 -3.65 7.63
C ALA A 63 3.73 -2.28 7.02
N HIS A 64 4.64 -1.31 7.17
CA HIS A 64 4.48 0.03 6.58
C HIS A 64 4.35 -0.01 5.06
N SER A 65 5.24 -0.76 4.39
CA SER A 65 5.23 -0.90 2.94
C SER A 65 3.91 -1.51 2.44
N ASN A 66 3.51 -2.63 3.03
CA ASN A 66 2.34 -3.37 2.57
C ASN A 66 1.01 -2.65 2.91
N LEU A 67 0.90 -1.98 4.05
CA LEU A 67 -0.24 -1.10 4.33
C LEU A 67 -0.31 0.08 3.34
N GLY A 68 0.85 0.62 2.94
CA GLY A 68 0.93 1.62 1.87
C GLY A 68 0.43 1.09 0.52
N MET A 69 0.80 -0.14 0.17
CA MET A 69 0.32 -0.77 -1.07
C MET A 69 -1.18 -1.04 -1.06
N LEU A 70 -1.77 -1.41 0.08
CA LEU A 70 -3.23 -1.52 0.24
C LEU A 70 -3.92 -0.18 -0.02
N PHE A 71 -3.38 0.93 0.52
CA PHE A 71 -3.89 2.26 0.26
C PHE A 71 -3.82 2.66 -1.21
N VAL A 72 -2.68 2.44 -1.88
CA VAL A 72 -2.53 2.72 -3.31
C VAL A 72 -3.53 1.92 -4.14
N GLY A 73 -3.66 0.63 -3.83
CA GLY A 73 -4.62 -0.25 -4.50
C GLY A 73 -6.07 0.18 -4.32
N ALA A 74 -6.47 0.47 -3.08
CA ALA A 74 -7.83 0.91 -2.77
C ALA A 74 -8.17 2.27 -3.40
N THR A 75 -7.21 3.19 -3.43
CA THR A 75 -7.35 4.48 -4.14
C THR A 75 -7.55 4.25 -5.64
N GLY A 76 -6.74 3.37 -6.25
CA GLY A 76 -6.86 3.02 -7.66
C GLY A 76 -8.22 2.40 -8.01
N TYR A 77 -8.71 1.49 -7.16
CA TYR A 77 -10.05 0.90 -7.30
C TYR A 77 -11.15 1.98 -7.21
N TYR A 78 -11.10 2.82 -6.17
CA TYR A 78 -12.08 3.89 -5.94
C TYR A 78 -12.15 4.87 -7.12
N MET A 79 -11.00 5.31 -7.64
CA MET A 79 -10.92 6.21 -8.80
C MET A 79 -11.37 5.54 -10.11
N GLN A 80 -11.10 4.25 -10.26
CA GLN A 80 -11.57 3.48 -11.42
C GLN A 80 -13.10 3.40 -11.45
N GLU A 81 -13.74 3.10 -10.31
CA GLU A 81 -15.20 3.02 -10.20
C GLU A 81 -15.85 4.39 -10.45
N ARG A 82 -15.29 5.46 -9.87
CA ARG A 82 -15.70 6.84 -10.18
C ARG A 82 -15.68 7.14 -11.68
N SER A 83 -14.61 6.72 -12.35
CA SER A 83 -14.42 6.96 -13.78
C SER A 83 -15.42 6.17 -14.63
N ARG A 84 -15.69 4.90 -14.27
CA ARG A 84 -16.66 4.04 -14.96
C ARG A 84 -18.08 4.61 -14.92
N ALA A 85 -18.42 5.34 -13.87
CA ALA A 85 -19.72 5.95 -13.68
C ALA A 85 -19.78 7.44 -14.10
N GLY A 86 -18.83 7.90 -14.92
CA GLY A 86 -18.87 9.24 -15.50
C GLY A 86 -18.40 10.36 -14.57
N GLY A 87 -17.72 10.05 -13.48
CA GLY A 87 -17.02 11.03 -12.63
C GLY A 87 -17.79 11.52 -11.41
N SER A 88 -19.02 11.05 -11.19
CA SER A 88 -19.84 11.43 -10.03
C SER A 88 -19.31 10.80 -8.73
N TYR A 89 -19.38 11.53 -7.62
CA TYR A 89 -19.01 10.99 -6.30
C TYR A 89 -20.03 9.96 -5.79
N GLU A 90 -21.29 10.07 -6.21
CA GLU A 90 -22.37 9.14 -5.84
C GLU A 90 -22.19 7.73 -6.43
N SER A 91 -21.13 7.52 -7.19
CA SER A 91 -20.79 6.24 -7.81
C SER A 91 -19.48 5.64 -7.32
N ASN A 92 -18.83 6.25 -6.33
CA ASN A 92 -17.62 5.67 -5.77
C ASN A 92 -17.96 4.39 -5.00
N CYS A 93 -17.31 3.29 -5.36
CA CYS A 93 -17.49 2.00 -4.70
C CYS A 93 -16.28 1.63 -3.86
N THR A 94 -16.54 0.86 -2.81
CA THR A 94 -15.53 0.25 -1.95
C THR A 94 -15.64 -1.27 -2.00
N VAL A 95 -14.54 -1.95 -1.64
CA VAL A 95 -14.56 -3.39 -1.43
C VAL A 95 -14.99 -3.72 0.01
N GLY A 96 -15.50 -4.93 0.21
CA GLY A 96 -15.89 -5.41 1.53
C GLY A 96 -14.69 -5.78 2.43
N PRO A 97 -14.96 -6.19 3.67
CA PRO A 97 -13.91 -6.63 4.59
C PRO A 97 -13.28 -7.95 4.13
N ALA A 98 -12.00 -8.13 4.44
CA ALA A 98 -11.26 -9.36 4.15
C ALA A 98 -10.08 -9.53 5.11
N ILE A 99 -9.59 -10.76 5.25
CA ILE A 99 -8.40 -11.07 6.03
C ILE A 99 -7.57 -12.13 5.30
N THR A 100 -6.24 -12.00 5.29
CA THR A 100 -5.39 -13.04 4.70
C THR A 100 -5.41 -14.30 5.58
N THR A 101 -5.17 -15.46 4.95
CA THR A 101 -5.33 -16.77 5.60
C THR A 101 -4.10 -17.26 6.35
N ASN A 102 -2.97 -16.56 6.25
CA ASN A 102 -1.75 -16.91 6.99
C ASN A 102 -1.96 -16.69 8.50
N VAL A 103 -1.21 -17.46 9.30
CA VAL A 103 -1.15 -17.29 10.75
C VAL A 103 0.12 -16.50 11.07
N PRO A 104 0.04 -15.33 11.74
CA PRO A 104 1.24 -14.60 12.14
C PRO A 104 2.18 -15.45 13.00
N GLY A 105 3.49 -15.21 12.90
CA GLY A 105 4.51 -15.85 13.71
C GLY A 105 5.88 -15.21 13.49
N SER A 106 6.88 -15.69 14.23
CA SER A 106 8.23 -15.10 14.21
C SER A 106 8.97 -15.27 12.87
N GLU A 107 8.54 -16.26 12.08
CA GLU A 107 9.08 -16.64 10.78
C GLU A 107 8.19 -16.19 9.62
N LEU A 108 8.78 -16.06 8.43
CA LEU A 108 8.06 -15.72 7.20
C LEU A 108 7.02 -16.79 6.83
N GLN A 109 5.79 -16.36 6.60
CA GLN A 109 4.65 -17.22 6.29
C GLN A 109 4.22 -17.07 4.85
N ALA A 110 4.02 -18.18 4.15
CA ALA A 110 3.45 -18.15 2.81
C ALA A 110 2.00 -17.64 2.86
N LEU A 111 1.66 -16.73 1.95
CA LEU A 111 0.28 -16.32 1.75
C LEU A 111 -0.48 -17.40 0.98
N GLY A 112 -1.66 -17.75 1.47
CA GLY A 112 -2.62 -18.54 0.71
C GLY A 112 -3.24 -17.74 -0.44
N ALA A 113 -4.28 -18.31 -1.06
CA ALA A 113 -5.05 -17.58 -2.05
C ALA A 113 -5.68 -16.33 -1.41
N LEU A 114 -5.51 -15.18 -2.05
CA LEU A 114 -6.12 -13.92 -1.61
C LEU A 114 -7.62 -13.92 -1.89
N ASP A 115 -8.39 -13.42 -0.93
CA ASP A 115 -9.82 -13.19 -1.08
C ASP A 115 -10.13 -12.11 -2.12
N ALA A 116 -11.39 -12.08 -2.57
CA ALA A 116 -11.82 -11.17 -3.65
C ALA A 116 -11.50 -9.70 -3.36
N PRO A 117 -11.76 -9.14 -2.15
CA PRO A 117 -11.46 -7.73 -1.88
C PRO A 117 -9.99 -7.35 -2.09
N PHE A 118 -9.04 -8.19 -1.65
CA PHE A 118 -7.61 -7.96 -1.87
C PHE A 118 -7.24 -7.97 -3.36
N ARG A 119 -7.84 -8.87 -4.14
CA ARG A 119 -7.59 -8.95 -5.58
C ARG A 119 -8.22 -7.78 -6.34
N GLU A 120 -9.41 -7.35 -5.93
CA GLU A 120 -10.13 -6.23 -6.52
C GLU A 120 -9.38 -4.91 -6.36
N ILE A 121 -8.80 -4.65 -5.17
CA ILE A 121 -7.93 -3.49 -4.97
C ILE A 121 -6.51 -3.71 -5.50
N GLY A 122 -6.20 -4.88 -6.07
CA GLY A 122 -4.90 -5.16 -6.68
C GLY A 122 -3.74 -5.20 -5.69
N PHE A 123 -3.95 -5.72 -4.47
CA PHE A 123 -2.89 -5.84 -3.46
C PHE A 123 -1.76 -6.75 -3.97
N PRO A 124 -0.55 -6.21 -4.26
CA PRO A 124 0.47 -6.93 -5.04
C PRO A 124 1.45 -7.70 -4.16
N VAL A 125 1.02 -8.13 -2.98
CA VAL A 125 1.90 -8.85 -2.06
C VAL A 125 2.29 -10.18 -2.70
N THR A 126 3.59 -10.35 -2.88
CA THR A 126 4.16 -11.55 -3.50
C THR A 126 5.23 -12.12 -2.59
N GLY A 127 5.13 -13.42 -2.34
CA GLY A 127 6.04 -14.14 -1.46
C GLY A 127 5.58 -14.19 0.00
N PRO A 128 6.41 -14.81 0.86
CA PRO A 128 6.15 -14.91 2.29
C PRO A 128 6.18 -13.57 3.01
N VAL A 129 5.42 -13.44 4.09
CA VAL A 129 5.27 -12.22 4.91
C VAL A 129 5.30 -12.54 6.40
N TYR A 130 5.68 -11.58 7.24
CA TYR A 130 5.58 -11.74 8.70
C TYR A 130 4.16 -11.46 9.24
N PHE A 131 3.39 -10.64 8.52
CA PHE A 131 2.10 -10.14 9.01
C PHE A 131 0.92 -10.80 8.31
N ARG A 132 -0.19 -10.93 9.03
CA ARG A 132 -1.53 -11.14 8.46
C ARG A 132 -2.17 -9.79 8.19
N TYR A 133 -2.69 -9.59 6.98
CA TYR A 133 -3.29 -8.32 6.56
C TYR A 133 -4.81 -8.40 6.63
N GLU A 134 -5.44 -7.30 7.04
CA GLU A 134 -6.89 -7.19 7.20
C GLU A 134 -7.39 -5.87 6.59
N ILE A 135 -8.50 -5.97 5.85
CA ILE A 135 -9.32 -4.84 5.40
C ILE A 135 -10.51 -4.75 6.34
N VAL A 136 -10.52 -3.75 7.21
CA VAL A 136 -11.68 -3.42 8.05
C VAL A 136 -12.51 -2.38 7.31
N ALA A 137 -13.70 -2.79 6.86
CA ALA A 137 -14.62 -1.96 6.09
C ALA A 137 -16.08 -2.39 6.31
N PRO A 138 -17.07 -1.54 6.01
CA PRO A 138 -18.44 -1.98 5.76
C PRO A 138 -18.51 -3.01 4.62
N PRO A 139 -19.64 -3.72 4.45
CA PRO A 139 -19.89 -4.50 3.24
C PRO A 139 -19.72 -3.65 1.98
N ALA A 140 -19.24 -4.26 0.90
CA ALA A 140 -19.01 -3.58 -0.37
C ALA A 140 -20.26 -2.79 -0.80
N SER A 141 -20.09 -1.48 -1.00
CA SER A 141 -21.17 -0.58 -1.41
C SER A 141 -20.64 0.53 -2.30
N CYS A 142 -21.56 1.19 -3.01
CA CYS A 142 -21.28 2.38 -3.79
C CYS A 142 -22.03 3.59 -3.21
N GLY A 143 -21.62 4.79 -3.60
CA GLY A 143 -22.23 6.03 -3.15
C GLY A 143 -21.47 6.73 -2.02
N HIS A 144 -20.18 6.43 -1.86
CA HIS A 144 -19.36 7.06 -0.82
C HIS A 144 -19.06 8.52 -1.16
N GLY A 145 -19.36 9.39 -0.18
CA GLY A 145 -19.31 10.84 -0.31
C GLY A 145 -18.02 11.47 0.22
N PRO A 146 -17.94 12.81 0.24
CA PRO A 146 -16.85 13.53 0.89
C PRO A 146 -16.89 13.40 2.42
N ASN A 147 -15.72 13.47 3.06
CA ASN A 147 -15.52 13.37 4.51
C ASN A 147 -16.02 12.06 5.14
N GLU A 148 -15.91 10.93 4.42
CA GLU A 148 -16.35 9.62 4.87
C GLU A 148 -15.16 8.73 5.22
N ALA A 149 -15.28 7.93 6.29
CA ALA A 149 -14.31 6.89 6.59
C ALA A 149 -14.59 5.66 5.71
N LEU A 150 -13.58 5.19 4.97
CA LEU A 150 -13.74 4.10 4.01
C LEU A 150 -13.17 2.79 4.55
N TYR A 151 -11.92 2.83 5.00
CA TYR A 151 -11.17 1.64 5.40
C TYR A 151 -10.34 1.88 6.65
N THR A 152 -10.08 0.81 7.38
CA THR A 152 -8.89 0.69 8.22
C THR A 152 -8.13 -0.55 7.78
N PHE A 153 -6.92 -0.37 7.27
CA PHE A 153 -6.04 -1.48 6.95
C PHE A 153 -5.23 -1.85 8.19
N ARG A 154 -5.12 -3.14 8.48
CA ARG A 154 -4.36 -3.65 9.61
C ARG A 154 -3.33 -4.68 9.20
N ALA A 155 -2.18 -4.65 9.86
CA ALA A 155 -1.19 -5.72 9.82
C ALA A 155 -1.00 -6.28 11.23
N HIS A 156 -1.23 -7.58 11.38
CA HIS A 156 -1.16 -8.33 12.64
C HIS A 156 0.08 -9.22 12.61
N GLY A 157 1.01 -9.05 13.56
CA GLY A 157 2.27 -9.82 13.64
C GLY A 157 2.49 -10.37 15.04
N ASP A 158 2.97 -11.61 15.17
CA ASP A 158 3.51 -12.19 16.41
C ASP A 158 5.02 -12.36 16.18
N LEU A 159 5.79 -11.33 16.50
CA LEU A 159 7.13 -11.17 15.90
C LEU A 159 8.21 -11.96 16.65
N ASP A 160 7.93 -12.45 17.84
CA ASP A 160 8.84 -13.22 18.68
C ASP A 160 8.29 -14.59 19.14
N ASP A 161 7.09 -14.97 18.67
CA ASP A 161 6.44 -16.27 18.92
C ASP A 161 5.99 -16.47 20.38
N ASP A 162 5.67 -15.38 21.09
CA ASP A 162 5.14 -15.43 22.46
C ASP A 162 3.59 -15.47 22.52
N GLY A 163 2.93 -15.38 21.37
CA GLY A 163 1.47 -15.38 21.24
C GLY A 163 0.82 -14.00 21.39
N ILE A 164 1.60 -12.94 21.58
CA ILE A 164 1.14 -11.55 21.63
C ILE A 164 1.24 -10.94 20.23
N THR A 165 0.21 -10.17 19.84
CA THR A 165 0.14 -9.60 18.49
C THR A 165 0.41 -8.11 18.48
N SER A 166 1.48 -7.72 17.79
CA SER A 166 1.72 -6.36 17.29
C SER A 166 0.67 -5.97 16.23
N VAL A 167 0.08 -4.78 16.33
CA VAL A 167 -0.93 -4.29 15.37
C VAL A 167 -0.50 -2.95 14.78
N PHE A 168 -0.44 -2.88 13.46
CA PHE A 168 -0.20 -1.65 12.69
C PHE A 168 -1.48 -1.29 11.95
N GLU A 169 -1.93 -0.04 12.06
CA GLU A 169 -3.17 0.41 11.44
C GLU A 169 -2.98 1.66 10.58
N LEU A 170 -3.59 1.64 9.39
CA LEU A 170 -3.69 2.78 8.50
C LEU A 170 -5.16 3.08 8.21
N THR A 171 -5.63 4.24 8.66
CA THR A 171 -7.01 4.70 8.41
C THR A 171 -7.08 5.44 7.07
N VAL A 172 -8.14 5.18 6.31
CA VAL A 172 -8.38 5.75 4.98
C VAL A 172 -9.80 6.28 4.91
N GLY A 173 -9.96 7.47 4.33
CA GLY A 173 -11.23 8.13 4.14
C GLY A 173 -11.24 8.99 2.89
N THR A 174 -12.26 9.83 2.74
CA THR A 174 -12.30 10.89 1.74
C THR A 174 -12.20 12.26 2.37
N ASP A 175 -11.64 13.22 1.65
CA ASP A 175 -11.63 14.62 2.07
C ASP A 175 -12.90 15.37 1.64
N ALA A 176 -12.92 16.70 1.81
CA ALA A 176 -14.04 17.54 1.43
C ALA A 176 -14.28 17.58 -0.09
N ALA A 177 -13.27 17.26 -0.90
CA ALA A 177 -13.38 17.13 -2.35
C ALA A 177 -13.78 15.71 -2.77
N GLY A 178 -13.96 14.77 -1.84
CA GLY A 178 -14.30 13.38 -2.13
C GLY A 178 -13.13 12.57 -2.68
N ASP A 179 -11.90 13.07 -2.55
CA ASP A 179 -10.69 12.38 -2.96
C ASP A 179 -10.20 11.50 -1.80
N VAL A 180 -9.67 10.32 -2.14
CA VAL A 180 -9.22 9.34 -1.14
C VAL A 180 -7.94 9.82 -0.48
N VAL A 181 -7.96 9.90 0.85
CA VAL A 181 -6.85 10.31 1.70
C VAL A 181 -6.63 9.29 2.82
N ARG A 182 -5.44 9.29 3.39
CA ARG A 182 -5.11 8.45 4.55
C ARG A 182 -4.61 9.28 5.72
N ALA A 183 -4.65 8.72 6.92
CA ALA A 183 -3.93 9.27 8.05
C ALA A 183 -2.44 9.41 7.71
N PRO A 184 -1.78 10.51 8.15
CA PRO A 184 -0.36 10.73 7.85
C PRO A 184 0.53 9.65 8.47
N ASP A 185 0.16 9.19 9.66
CA ASP A 185 0.89 8.23 10.45
C ASP A 185 0.17 6.89 10.53
N ILE A 186 0.94 5.81 10.70
CA ILE A 186 0.42 4.48 11.04
C ILE A 186 0.30 4.42 12.56
N ARG A 187 -0.88 4.05 13.05
CA ARG A 187 -1.08 3.77 14.48
C ARG A 187 -0.47 2.41 14.78
N ILE A 188 0.40 2.35 15.77
CA ILE A 188 1.06 1.11 16.18
C ILE A 188 0.63 0.80 17.60
N GLU A 189 0.09 -0.40 17.80
CA GLU A 189 -0.12 -0.99 19.12
C GLU A 189 0.91 -2.09 19.30
N ARG A 190 1.58 -2.08 20.45
CA ARG A 190 2.50 -3.16 20.83
C ARG A 190 3.58 -3.34 19.77
N GLU A 191 4.27 -2.25 19.44
CA GLU A 191 5.39 -2.28 18.49
C GLU A 191 6.46 -3.23 19.04
N LEU A 192 6.47 -4.48 18.56
CA LEU A 192 7.41 -5.52 18.97
C LEU A 192 7.09 -6.19 20.32
N GLU A 193 5.82 -6.30 20.69
CA GLU A 193 5.41 -7.46 21.51
C GLU A 193 5.46 -8.68 20.60
#